data_AF-A0A3M1WM68-F1
#
_entry.id   AF-A0A3M1WM68-F1
#
_cell.length_a   1.000
_cell.length_b   1.000
_cell.length_c   1.000
_cell.angle_alpha   90.00
_cell.angle_beta   90.00
_cell.angle_gamma   90.00
#
_symmetry.space_group_name_H-M   'P 1'
#
loop_
_entity.id
_entity.type
_entity.pdbx_description
1 polymer ?
#
loop_
_entity_poly.entity_id
_entity_poly.type
_entity_poly.pdbx_seq_one_letter_code
_entity_poly.pdbx_strand_id
1 'polypeptide(L)' 'ALLEHINTPNLTIEEIFKRVRASVVQRSGGKQVPWESTSLTGNFYFKQ' A
#
# COMPACT_ATOMS: atom_id res chain seq x y z
N ALA A 1 6.14 -4.88 5.35
CA ALA A 1 4.95 -4.13 4.90
C ALA A 1 4.84 -4.13 3.38
N LEU A 2 5.58 -3.33 2.60
CA LEU A 2 5.41 -3.29 1.13
C LEU A 2 5.62 -4.64 0.44
N LEU A 3 6.76 -5.29 0.68
CA LEU A 3 7.10 -6.59 0.07
C LEU A 3 6.09 -7.70 0.40
N GLU A 4 5.32 -7.56 1.48
CA GLU A 4 4.30 -8.54 1.88
C GLU A 4 3.03 -8.38 1.05
N HIS A 5 2.71 -7.16 0.60
CA HIS A 5 1.46 -6.85 -0.09
C HIS A 5 1.63 -6.71 -1.61
N ILE A 6 2.83 -6.35 -2.10
CA ILE A 6 3.09 -6.03 -3.52
C ILE A 6 2.80 -7.19 -4.49
N ASN A 7 2.90 -8.44 -4.02
CA ASN A 7 2.69 -9.64 -4.82
C ASN A 7 1.23 -10.13 -4.82
N THR A 8 0.32 -9.42 -4.15
CA THR A 8 -1.09 -9.82 -4.10
C THR A 8 -1.72 -9.56 -5.47
N PRO A 9 -2.23 -10.60 -6.16
CA PRO A 9 -2.80 -10.44 -7.48
C PRO A 9 -4.12 -9.67 -7.42
N ASN A 10 -4.46 -8.99 -8.53
CA ASN A 10 -5.74 -8.31 -8.74
C ASN A 10 -6.06 -7.19 -7.73
N LEU A 11 -5.04 -6.57 -7.14
CA LEU A 11 -5.21 -5.35 -6.33
C LEU A 11 -4.65 -4.13 -7.04
N THR A 12 -5.38 -3.02 -6.95
CA THR A 12 -4.83 -1.75 -7.38
C THR A 12 -3.67 -1.33 -6.47
N ILE A 13 -2.79 -0.50 -7.00
CA ILE A 13 -1.70 0.12 -6.23
C ILE A 13 -2.19 0.88 -5.01
N GLU A 14 -3.36 1.52 -5.09
CA GLU A 14 -4.00 2.23 -3.99
C GLU A 14 -4.43 1.26 -2.87
N GLU A 15 -5.00 0.11 -3.23
CA GLU A 15 -5.36 -0.95 -2.27
C GLU A 15 -4.13 -1.53 -1.58
N ILE A 16 -3.06 -1.77 -2.34
CA ILE A 16 -1.78 -2.24 -1.79
C ILE A 16 -1.21 -1.20 -0.82
N PHE A 17 -1.12 0.07 -1.20
CA PHE A 17 -0.56 1.10 -0.32
C PHE A 17 -1.43 1.34 0.92
N LYS A 18 -2.76 1.23 0.83
CA LYS A 18 -3.65 1.24 2.00
C LYS A 18 -3.30 0.14 3.01
N ARG A 19 -3.07 -1.09 2.55
CA ARG A 19 -2.65 -2.22 3.41
C ARG A 19 -1.25 -2.02 4.01
N VAL A 20 -0.33 -1.46 3.23
CA VAL A 20 1.02 -1.11 3.69
C VAL A 20 0.95 -0.09 4.82
N ARG A 21 0.16 0.98 4.66
CA ARG A 21 0.00 2.01 5.70
C ARG A 21 -0.56 1.42 6.99
N ALA A 22 -1.63 0.63 6.91
CA ALA A 22 -2.19 -0.04 8.07
C ALA A 22 -1.15 -0.92 8.79
N SER A 23 -0.36 -1.69 8.03
CA SER A 23 0.71 -2.55 8.57
C SER A 23 1.82 -1.73 9.24
N VAL A 24 2.20 -0.59 8.65
CA VAL A 24 3.23 0.31 9.19
C VAL A 24 2.75 0.96 10.49
N VAL A 25 1.53 1.48 10.53
CA VAL A 25 0.94 2.06 11.75
C VAL A 25 0.89 1.02 12.87
N GLN A 26 0.41 -0.19 12.57
CA GLN A 26 0.31 -1.27 13.54
C GLN A 26 1.69 -1.68 14.08
N ARG A 27 2.67 -1.97 13.20
CA ARG A 27 3.99 -2.47 13.61
C ARG A 27 4.85 -1.41 14.29
N SER A 28 4.68 -0.15 13.91
CA SER A 28 5.40 0.96 14.55
C SER A 28 4.76 1.40 15.88
N GLY A 29 3.59 0.86 16.26
CA GLY A 29 2.83 1.34 17.42
C GLY A 29 2.45 2.81 17.27
N GLY A 30 2.14 3.25 16.05
CA GLY A 30 1.80 4.65 15.74
C GLY A 30 2.99 5.61 15.65
N LYS A 31 4.24 5.15 15.80
CA LYS A 31 5.44 6.00 15.70
C LYS A 31 5.75 6.45 14.28
N GLN A 32 5.30 5.70 13.28
CA GLN A 32 5.42 6.08 11.87
C GLN A 32 4.06 6.51 11.34
N VAL A 33 4.04 7.69 10.70
CA VAL A 33 2.85 8.24 10.04
C VAL A 33 3.06 8.17 8.52
N PRO A 34 2.62 7.09 7.86
CA PRO A 34 2.84 6.92 6.45
C PRO A 34 1.84 7.75 5.63
N TRP A 35 2.34 8.42 4.59
CA TRP A 35 1.57 9.25 3.67
C TRP A 35 1.72 8.74 2.24
N GLU A 36 0.77 9.09 1.38
CA GLU A 36 0.85 8.86 -0.07
C GLU A 36 0.46 10.14 -0.81
N SER A 37 1.07 10.36 -1.98
CA SER A 37 0.67 11.40 -2.92
C SER A 37 0.66 10.77 -4.30
N THR A 38 -0.42 11.00 -5.05
CA THR A 38 -0.65 10.32 -6.32
C THR A 38 -1.24 11.29 -7.35
N SER A 39 -0.79 11.11 -8.60
CA SER A 39 -1.37 11.74 -9.79
C SER A 39 -1.85 10.66 -10.78
N LEU A 40 -2.17 9.46 -10.28
CA LEU A 40 -2.68 8.37 -11.10
C LEU A 40 -4.03 8.77 -11.73
N THR A 41 -4.15 8.54 -13.03
CA THR A 41 -5.36 8.81 -13.81
C THR A 41 -6.19 7.55 -14.09
N GLY A 42 -5.72 6.39 -13.63
CA GLY A 42 -6.38 5.10 -13.83
C GLY A 42 -5.77 4.01 -12.95
N ASN A 43 -6.30 2.80 -13.09
CA ASN A 43 -5.91 1.67 -12.25
C ASN A 43 -4.55 1.11 -12.68
N PHE A 44 -3.66 0.93 -11.71
CA PHE A 44 -2.40 0.21 -11.89
C PHE A 44 -2.39 -1.03 -10.99
N TYR A 45 -1.88 -2.13 -11.51
CA TYR A 45 -1.73 -3.40 -10.81
C TYR A 45 -0.26 -3.83 -10.89
N PHE A 46 0.33 -4.17 -9.74
CA PHE A 46 1.67 -4.79 -9.74
C PHE A 46 1.65 -6.20 -10.30
N LYS A 47 0.52 -6.90 -10.14
CA LYS A 47 0.30 -8.26 -10.62
C LYS A 47 -1.18 -8.44 -10.95
N GLN A 48 -1.46 -8.64 -12.24
CA GLN A 48 -2.79 -8.98 -12.75
C GLN A 48 -2.88 -10.49 -12.97
#